data_AF-A0A6P7GZE1-F1
#
_entry.id   AF-A0A6P7GZE1-F1
#
_cell.length_a   1.000
_cell.length_b   1.000
_cell.length_c   1.000
_cell.angle_alpha   90.00
_cell.angle_beta   90.00
_cell.angle_gamma   90.00
#
_symmetry.space_group_name_H-M   'P 1'
#
loop_
_entity.id
_entity.type
_entity.pdbx_description
1 polymer ?
#
loop_
_entity_poly.entity_id
_entity_poly.type
_entity_poly.pdbx_seq_one_letter_code
_entity_poly.pdbx_strand_id
1 'polypeptide(L)'
;MDSKITGMSMAVRKKENYFSITAIDPGFTEEQLISAITTYTGIPEDEIDVKTLRINRHGEQVATIAVRPSKAEELWRYRTIVMGWVVCPIMERHTPIRCYKCLHYGHSTYECTGESRVACCYNCFKNGHTAVKCSSTAYCFTCKEEGHRMDRITCPAYRTWVYGRGGEREPIKN
;
A
#
# COMPACT_ATOMS: atom_id res chain seq x y z
N MET A 1 11.05 16.73 45.56
CA MET A 1 10.36 15.46 45.82
C MET A 1 8.91 15.64 45.40
N ASP A 2 8.70 16.05 44.15
CA ASP A 2 8.56 15.16 42.97
C ASP A 2 7.27 14.34 43.10
N SER A 3 6.27 14.59 42.28
CA SER A 3 6.38 14.14 40.90
C SER A 3 5.33 14.79 40.01
N LYS A 4 5.83 15.15 38.83
CA LYS A 4 5.15 15.82 37.74
C LYS A 4 4.01 14.97 37.18
N ILE A 5 2.84 15.60 37.07
CA ILE A 5 1.82 15.23 36.09
C ILE A 5 2.47 15.47 34.72
N THR A 6 2.92 14.41 34.06
CA THR A 6 3.46 14.50 32.69
C THR A 6 2.35 14.01 31.77
N GLY A 7 1.69 14.96 31.12
CA GLY A 7 0.64 14.66 30.14
C GLY A 7 1.19 13.79 29.02
N MET A 8 0.62 12.60 28.88
CA MET A 8 0.69 11.83 27.64
C MET A 8 -0.05 12.63 26.57
N SER A 9 0.69 13.26 25.66
CA SER A 9 0.10 13.84 24.46
C SER A 9 -0.48 12.70 23.63
N MET A 10 -1.81 12.59 23.60
CA MET A 10 -2.50 11.76 22.63
C MET A 10 -2.27 12.39 21.26
N ALA A 11 -1.23 11.97 20.56
CA ALA A 11 -1.05 12.31 19.15
C ALA A 11 -2.25 11.73 18.39
N VAL A 12 -3.22 12.59 18.06
CA VAL A 12 -4.37 12.23 17.25
C VAL A 12 -3.82 11.75 15.91
N ARG A 13 -3.93 10.44 15.65
CA ARG A 13 -3.49 9.83 14.40
C ARG A 13 -4.36 10.40 13.29
N LYS A 14 -3.79 11.29 12.48
CA LYS A 14 -4.48 11.86 11.31
C LYS A 14 -4.86 10.71 10.37
N LYS A 15 -6.09 10.74 9.86
CA LYS A 15 -6.53 9.82 8.80
C LYS A 15 -5.79 10.21 7.53
N GLU A 16 -5.21 9.23 6.83
CA GLU A 16 -4.43 9.42 5.61
C GLU A 16 -4.92 8.47 4.51
N ASN A 17 -4.86 8.91 3.26
CA ASN A 17 -4.96 8.07 2.08
C ASN A 17 -3.57 7.94 1.46
N TYR A 18 -3.22 6.72 1.04
CA TYR A 18 -1.91 6.44 0.46
C TYR A 18 -2.04 6.31 -1.05
N PHE A 19 -1.05 6.81 -1.78
CA PHE A 19 -0.99 6.72 -3.23
C PHE A 19 0.39 6.23 -3.66
N SER A 20 0.45 5.46 -4.75
CA SER A 20 1.67 5.09 -5.45
C SER A 20 1.79 5.90 -6.73
N ILE A 21 2.96 6.50 -6.94
CA ILE A 21 3.32 7.11 -8.22
C ILE A 21 4.43 6.24 -8.83
N THR A 22 4.18 5.70 -10.02
CA THR A 22 5.06 4.73 -10.70
C THR A 22 5.70 5.34 -11.95
N ALA A 23 6.70 4.64 -12.51
CA ALA A 23 7.43 5.05 -13.70
C ALA A 23 8.14 6.42 -13.53
N ILE A 24 8.59 6.72 -12.31
CA ILE A 24 9.39 7.92 -12.05
C ILE A 24 10.82 7.66 -12.55
N ASP A 25 11.44 8.67 -13.14
CA ASP A 25 12.83 8.58 -13.57
C ASP A 25 13.77 8.31 -12.37
N PRO A 26 14.78 7.42 -12.48
CA PRO A 26 15.66 7.04 -11.36
C PRO A 26 16.49 8.16 -10.73
N GLY A 27 16.53 9.36 -11.32
CA GLY A 27 17.24 10.52 -10.79
C GLY A 27 16.37 11.53 -10.04
N PHE A 28 15.05 11.31 -9.92
CA PHE A 28 14.15 12.28 -9.29
C PHE A 28 14.34 12.32 -7.76
N THR A 29 14.41 13.53 -7.20
CA THR A 29 14.45 13.74 -5.74
C THR A 29 13.05 13.88 -5.14
N GLU A 30 12.94 13.78 -3.82
CA GLU A 30 11.67 13.98 -3.11
C GLU A 30 11.13 15.40 -3.31
N GLU A 31 12.00 16.42 -3.30
CA GLU A 31 11.62 17.82 -3.52
C GLU A 31 11.04 18.04 -4.92
N GLN A 32 11.68 17.45 -5.94
CA GLN A 32 11.19 17.53 -7.32
C GLN A 32 9.84 16.83 -7.47
N LEU A 33 9.66 15.68 -6.81
CA LEU A 33 8.39 14.96 -6.78
C LEU A 33 7.27 15.78 -6.13
N ILE A 34 7.52 16.36 -4.95
CA ILE A 34 6.56 17.19 -4.22
C ILE A 34 6.18 18.42 -5.05
N SER A 35 7.17 19.11 -5.63
CA SER A 35 6.94 20.26 -6.50
C SER A 35 6.10 19.90 -7.72
N ALA A 36 6.36 18.73 -8.35
CA ALA A 36 5.57 18.24 -9.47
C ALA A 36 4.12 17.91 -9.07
N ILE A 37 3.91 17.22 -7.94
CA ILE A 37 2.56 16.92 -7.44
C ILE A 37 1.81 18.23 -7.17
N THR A 38 2.44 19.19 -6.50
CA THR A 38 1.85 20.49 -6.18
C THR A 38 1.46 21.26 -7.45
N THR A 39 2.36 21.31 -8.43
CA THR A 39 2.12 22.00 -9.70
C THR A 39 0.96 21.41 -10.48
N TYR A 40 0.85 20.07 -10.53
CA TYR A 40 -0.23 19.41 -11.28
C TYR A 40 -1.56 19.41 -10.53
N THR A 41 -1.55 19.18 -9.22
CA THR A 41 -2.78 18.90 -8.45
C THR A 41 -3.27 20.07 -7.61
N GLY A 42 -2.44 21.08 -7.37
CA GLY A 42 -2.72 22.19 -6.46
C GLY A 42 -2.72 21.79 -4.97
N ILE A 43 -2.31 20.58 -4.63
CA ILE A 43 -2.13 20.17 -3.23
C ILE A 43 -0.90 20.88 -2.66
N PRO A 44 -1.02 21.62 -1.53
CA PRO A 44 0.12 22.26 -0.89
C PRO A 44 1.21 21.25 -0.47
N GLU A 45 2.48 21.66 -0.52
CA GLU A 45 3.62 20.80 -0.20
C GLU A 45 3.54 20.21 1.22
N ASP A 46 3.03 20.96 2.20
CA ASP A 46 2.88 20.54 3.60
C ASP A 46 1.73 19.54 3.83
N GLU A 47 0.88 19.33 2.82
CA GLU A 47 -0.18 18.32 2.80
C GLU A 47 0.25 17.01 2.08
N ILE A 48 1.51 16.93 1.62
CA ILE A 48 2.07 15.78 0.92
C ILE A 48 3.20 15.17 1.76
N ASP A 49 3.01 13.93 2.21
CA ASP A 49 4.04 13.19 2.95
C ASP A 49 4.60 12.06 2.08
N VAL A 50 5.87 12.16 1.69
CA VAL A 50 6.57 11.10 0.96
C VAL A 50 7.01 10.03 1.94
N LYS A 51 6.32 8.89 1.92
CA LYS A 51 6.60 7.77 2.84
C LYS A 51 7.77 6.90 2.37
N THR A 52 7.89 6.70 1.06
CA THR A 52 9.00 5.98 0.46
C THR A 52 9.25 6.44 -0.96
N LEU A 53 10.52 6.56 -1.35
CA LEU A 53 10.96 6.70 -2.72
C LEU A 53 11.99 5.60 -3.00
N ARG A 54 11.65 4.63 -3.86
CA ARG A 54 12.49 3.43 -4.07
C ARG A 54 12.57 3.04 -5.54
N ILE A 55 13.67 2.40 -5.94
CA ILE A 55 13.80 1.79 -7.25
C ILE A 55 13.18 0.39 -7.22
N ASN A 56 12.33 0.08 -8.20
CA ASN A 56 11.71 -1.23 -8.36
C ASN A 56 12.65 -2.19 -9.12
N ARG A 57 12.25 -3.46 -9.28
CA ARG A 57 13.07 -4.47 -9.98
C ARG A 57 13.27 -4.18 -11.48
N HIS A 58 12.45 -3.31 -12.06
CA HIS A 58 12.53 -2.89 -13.46
C HIS A 58 13.42 -1.66 -13.63
N GLY A 59 14.03 -1.15 -12.56
CA GLY A 59 14.90 0.01 -12.61
C GLY A 59 14.16 1.35 -12.59
N GLU A 60 12.83 1.36 -12.41
CA GLU A 60 12.05 2.60 -12.31
C GLU A 60 11.93 3.03 -10.85
N GLN A 61 11.89 4.33 -10.60
CA GLN A 61 11.59 4.86 -9.28
C GLN A 61 10.07 4.84 -9.03
N VAL A 62 9.69 4.49 -7.80
CA VAL A 62 8.31 4.39 -7.34
C VAL A 62 8.18 5.11 -6.01
N ALA A 63 7.32 6.11 -5.98
CA ALA A 63 6.98 6.83 -4.76
C ALA A 63 5.74 6.21 -4.10
N THR A 64 5.71 6.24 -2.77
CA THR A 64 4.48 6.10 -2.00
C THR A 64 4.31 7.36 -1.19
N ILE A 65 3.22 8.08 -1.44
CA ILE A 65 2.86 9.31 -0.75
C ILE A 65 1.64 9.07 0.13
N ALA A 66 1.48 9.89 1.15
CA ALA A 66 0.24 10.02 1.91
C ALA A 66 -0.26 11.45 1.84
N VAL A 67 -1.57 11.58 1.71
CA VAL A 67 -2.28 12.87 1.77
C VAL A 67 -3.48 12.73 2.69
N ARG A 68 -4.05 13.86 3.13
CA ARG A 68 -5.33 13.84 3.84
C ARG A 68 -6.45 13.34 2.92
N PRO A 69 -7.51 12.71 3.46
CA PRO A 69 -8.68 12.30 2.68
C PRO A 69 -9.30 13.44 1.86
N SER A 70 -9.25 14.68 2.36
CA SER A 70 -9.73 15.88 1.66
C SER A 70 -8.93 16.24 0.41
N LYS A 71 -7.75 15.64 0.22
CA LYS A 71 -6.84 15.86 -0.91
C LYS A 71 -6.73 14.67 -1.87
N ALA A 72 -7.42 13.57 -1.53
CA ALA A 72 -7.40 12.35 -2.33
C ALA A 72 -8.09 12.53 -3.69
N GLU A 73 -9.11 13.38 -3.76
CA GLU A 73 -9.90 13.60 -4.98
C GLU A 73 -9.09 14.28 -6.08
N GLU A 74 -8.25 15.24 -5.71
CA GLU A 74 -7.33 15.91 -6.62
C GLU A 74 -6.39 14.88 -7.29
N LEU A 75 -5.80 13.95 -6.53
CA LEU A 75 -4.95 12.89 -7.09
C LEU A 75 -5.71 11.94 -8.03
N TRP A 76 -6.94 11.55 -7.70
CA TRP A 76 -7.77 10.71 -8.58
C TRP A 76 -8.18 11.43 -9.86
N ARG A 77 -8.42 12.74 -9.80
CA ARG A 77 -8.85 13.54 -10.95
C ARG A 77 -7.80 13.52 -12.05
N TYR A 78 -6.52 13.70 -11.70
CA TYR A 78 -5.43 13.73 -12.68
C TYR A 78 -5.03 12.33 -13.16
N ARG A 79 -5.06 11.30 -12.30
CA ARG A 79 -4.64 9.90 -12.56
C ARG A 79 -3.18 9.69 -12.97
N THR A 80 -2.55 10.72 -13.51
CA THR A 80 -1.17 10.74 -13.98
C THR A 80 -0.63 12.15 -13.73
N ILE A 81 0.64 12.25 -13.35
CA ILE A 81 1.40 13.50 -13.41
C ILE A 81 2.51 13.36 -14.45
N VAL A 82 2.94 14.46 -15.06
CA VAL A 82 4.10 14.45 -15.97
C VAL A 82 5.29 15.07 -15.25
N MET A 83 6.39 14.31 -15.21
CA MET A 83 7.66 14.72 -14.59
C MET A 83 8.74 14.71 -15.67
N GLY A 84 9.17 15.90 -16.10
CA GLY A 84 9.98 16.06 -17.31
C GLY A 84 9.21 15.56 -18.54
N TRP A 85 9.71 14.50 -19.17
CA TRP A 85 9.09 13.87 -20.35
C TRP A 85 8.36 12.55 -20.02
N VAL A 86 8.27 12.21 -18.73
CA VAL A 86 7.77 10.91 -18.28
C VAL A 86 6.37 11.06 -17.70
N VAL A 87 5.43 10.27 -18.22
CA VAL A 87 4.07 10.17 -17.68
C VAL A 87 4.08 9.17 -16.52
N CYS A 88 3.75 9.64 -15.33
CA CYS A 88 3.83 8.88 -14.10
C CYS A 88 2.42 8.58 -13.55
N PRO A 89 1.92 7.34 -13.62
CA PRO A 89 0.61 6.96 -13.11
C PRO A 89 0.50 7.11 -11.60
N ILE A 90 -0.64 7.62 -11.14
CA ILE A 90 -1.03 7.78 -9.74
C ILE A 90 -2.10 6.73 -9.43
N MET A 91 -1.83 5.86 -8.45
CA MET A 91 -2.74 4.80 -8.02
C MET A 91 -2.96 4.89 -6.52
N GLU A 92 -4.22 4.97 -6.08
CA GLU A 92 -4.51 4.86 -4.65
C GLU A 92 -4.15 3.47 -4.14
N ARG A 93 -3.56 3.42 -2.95
CA ARG A 93 -3.22 2.20 -2.22
C ARG A 93 -4.23 1.98 -1.11
N HIS A 94 -5.10 1.01 -1.28
CA HIS A 94 -5.92 0.50 -0.21
C HIS A 94 -5.12 -0.47 0.67
N THR A 95 -5.44 -0.46 1.96
CA THR A 95 -4.95 -1.47 2.90
C THR A 95 -6.06 -2.51 3.07
N PRO A 96 -6.04 -3.63 2.32
CA PRO A 96 -7.10 -4.60 2.39
C PRO A 96 -7.16 -5.25 3.77
N ILE A 97 -8.37 -5.42 4.29
CA ILE A 97 -8.60 -6.15 5.54
C ILE A 97 -8.16 -7.60 5.31
N ARG A 98 -7.24 -8.06 6.15
CA ARG A 98 -6.76 -9.45 6.13
C ARG A 98 -7.34 -10.19 7.33
N CYS A 99 -7.99 -11.33 7.06
CA CYS A 99 -8.38 -12.25 8.10
C CYS A 99 -7.16 -12.97 8.65
N TYR A 100 -6.93 -12.91 9.96
CA TYR A 100 -5.78 -13.58 10.57
C TYR A 100 -6.03 -15.07 10.85
N LYS A 101 -7.27 -15.54 10.73
CA LYS A 101 -7.65 -16.95 10.87
C LYS A 101 -7.46 -17.73 9.57
N CYS A 102 -8.17 -17.35 8.51
CA CYS A 102 -8.11 -18.06 7.22
C CYS A 102 -7.10 -17.49 6.24
N LEU A 103 -6.49 -16.33 6.55
CA LEU A 103 -5.46 -15.65 5.75
C LEU A 103 -5.95 -15.03 4.43
N HIS A 104 -7.25 -15.07 4.12
CA HIS A 104 -7.83 -14.36 2.97
C HIS A 104 -8.09 -12.87 3.26
N TYR A 105 -8.25 -12.10 2.18
CA TYR A 105 -8.59 -10.68 2.22
C TYR A 105 -10.11 -10.46 2.14
N GLY A 106 -10.57 -9.31 2.63
CA GLY A 106 -11.96 -8.83 2.49
C GLY A 106 -12.85 -9.03 3.71
N HIS A 107 -12.39 -9.69 4.77
CA HIS A 107 -13.16 -9.87 6.01
C HIS A 107 -12.24 -9.94 7.24
N SER A 108 -12.81 -9.65 8.41
CA SER A 108 -12.08 -9.74 9.69
C SER A 108 -12.07 -11.17 10.24
N THR A 109 -11.30 -11.41 11.30
CA THR A 109 -11.30 -12.71 12.00
C THR A 109 -12.67 -13.03 12.62
N TYR A 110 -13.42 -12.02 13.06
CA TYR A 110 -14.72 -12.19 13.72
C TYR A 110 -15.81 -12.67 12.76
N GLU A 111 -15.72 -12.29 11.49
CA GLU A 111 -16.67 -12.66 10.42
C GLU A 111 -16.26 -13.96 9.71
N CYS A 112 -15.16 -14.58 10.14
CA CYS A 112 -14.53 -15.67 9.40
C CYS A 112 -15.20 -17.02 9.64
N THR A 113 -15.92 -17.52 8.64
CA THR A 113 -16.50 -18.88 8.60
C THR A 113 -15.53 -19.93 8.06
N GLY A 114 -14.37 -19.53 7.51
CA GLY A 114 -13.38 -20.43 6.93
C GLY A 114 -12.54 -21.20 7.95
N GLU A 115 -11.80 -22.19 7.46
CA GLU A 115 -10.85 -22.98 8.26
C GLU A 115 -9.66 -22.14 8.74
N SER A 116 -9.17 -22.45 9.94
CA SER A 116 -7.99 -21.81 10.53
C SER A 116 -6.71 -22.29 9.86
N ARG A 117 -5.85 -21.35 9.49
CA ARG A 117 -4.51 -21.56 8.92
C ARG A 117 -3.41 -20.97 9.80
N VAL A 118 -3.73 -20.63 11.05
CA VAL A 118 -2.79 -20.01 12.00
C VAL A 118 -1.59 -20.91 12.30
N ALA A 119 -1.77 -22.23 12.27
CA ALA A 119 -0.69 -23.20 12.48
C ALA A 119 0.22 -23.41 11.25
N CYS A 120 -0.21 -22.92 10.07
CA CYS A 120 0.55 -23.10 8.84
C CYS A 120 1.71 -22.10 8.77
N CYS A 121 2.82 -22.52 8.20
CA CYS A 121 3.93 -21.65 7.87
C CYS A 121 3.47 -20.53 6.91
N TYR A 122 3.66 -19.26 7.27
CA TYR A 122 3.24 -18.12 6.46
C TYR A 122 4.00 -17.96 5.12
N ASN A 123 5.07 -18.75 4.91
CA ASN A 123 5.83 -18.77 3.66
C ASN A 123 5.37 -19.86 2.69
N CYS A 124 5.22 -21.11 3.17
CA CYS A 124 4.94 -22.27 2.31
C CYS A 124 3.59 -22.96 2.61
N PHE A 125 2.84 -22.48 3.61
CA PHE A 125 1.54 -22.99 4.03
C PHE A 125 1.50 -24.46 4.50
N LYS A 126 2.66 -25.04 4.83
CA LYS A 126 2.77 -26.36 5.48
C LYS A 126 2.85 -26.22 7.00
N ASN A 127 2.41 -27.24 7.73
CA ASN A 127 2.51 -27.28 9.20
C ASN A 127 3.89 -27.75 9.68
N GLY A 128 4.15 -27.61 10.98
CA GLY A 128 5.36 -28.13 11.65
C GLY A 128 6.54 -27.16 11.74
N HIS A 129 6.46 -25.97 11.13
CA HIS A 129 7.49 -24.94 11.25
C HIS A 129 6.92 -23.53 11.04
N THR A 130 7.67 -22.51 11.48
CA THR A 130 7.35 -21.11 11.26
C THR A 130 8.03 -20.57 10.01
N ALA A 131 7.57 -19.44 9.48
CA ALA A 131 8.20 -18.79 8.33
C ALA A 131 9.68 -18.46 8.55
N VAL A 132 10.09 -18.18 9.79
CA VAL A 132 11.50 -17.91 10.16
C VAL A 132 12.39 -19.14 9.97
N LYS A 133 11.85 -20.35 10.19
CA LYS A 133 12.56 -21.63 10.04
C LYS A 133 12.25 -22.31 8.69
N CYS A 134 11.63 -21.61 7.76
CA CYS A 134 11.22 -22.18 6.48
C CYS A 134 12.36 -22.11 5.46
N SER A 135 12.70 -23.25 4.88
CA SER A 135 13.67 -23.37 3.77
C SER A 135 13.02 -23.58 2.40
N SER A 136 11.68 -23.67 2.34
CA SER A 136 10.94 -23.87 1.09
C SER A 136 10.77 -22.57 0.31
N THR A 137 10.58 -22.68 -1.01
CA THR A 137 10.15 -21.58 -1.87
C THR A 137 8.86 -20.96 -1.32
N ALA A 138 8.76 -19.63 -1.41
CA ALA A 138 7.53 -18.92 -1.05
C ALA A 138 6.37 -19.41 -1.94
N TYR A 139 5.24 -19.70 -1.32
CA TYR A 139 4.02 -20.14 -1.97
C TYR A 139 2.90 -19.16 -1.63
N CYS A 140 2.12 -18.76 -2.63
CA CYS A 140 0.98 -17.88 -2.45
C CYS A 140 -0.30 -18.69 -2.37
N PHE A 141 -0.87 -18.81 -1.18
CA PHE A 141 -2.15 -19.53 -1.00
C PHE A 141 -3.33 -18.88 -1.73
N THR A 142 -3.27 -17.58 -2.03
CA THR A 142 -4.38 -16.88 -2.70
C THR A 142 -4.41 -17.15 -4.21
N CYS A 143 -3.27 -17.04 -4.90
CA CYS A 143 -3.22 -17.29 -6.35
C CYS A 143 -2.66 -18.67 -6.72
N LYS A 144 -2.25 -19.47 -5.73
CA LYS A 144 -1.74 -20.84 -5.87
C LYS A 144 -0.42 -20.97 -6.64
N GLU A 145 0.37 -19.89 -6.69
CA GLU A 145 1.67 -19.85 -7.39
C GLU A 145 2.86 -19.77 -6.42
N GLU A 146 4.03 -20.23 -6.87
CA GLU A 146 5.29 -20.11 -6.13
C GLU A 146 6.04 -18.78 -6.43
N GLY A 147 7.12 -18.52 -5.69
CA GLY A 147 8.03 -17.39 -5.90
C GLY A 147 7.63 -16.10 -5.18
N HIS A 148 6.48 -16.06 -4.50
CA HIS A 148 6.06 -14.92 -3.70
C HIS A 148 5.05 -15.29 -2.61
N ARG A 149 4.91 -14.42 -1.60
CA ARG A 149 3.88 -14.56 -0.55
C ARG A 149 2.61 -13.80 -0.93
N MET A 150 1.49 -14.21 -0.33
CA MET A 150 0.17 -13.59 -0.60
C MET A 150 0.07 -12.10 -0.24
N ASP A 151 0.96 -11.57 0.59
CA ASP A 151 0.98 -10.16 1.03
C ASP A 151 1.97 -9.28 0.25
N ARG A 152 2.41 -9.74 -0.92
CA ARG A 152 3.37 -9.03 -1.77
C ARG A 152 2.70 -8.50 -3.02
N ILE A 153 3.09 -7.30 -3.46
CA ILE A 153 2.53 -6.65 -4.65
C ILE A 153 2.83 -7.41 -5.96
N THR A 154 3.75 -8.37 -5.91
CA THR A 154 4.03 -9.33 -6.98
C THR A 154 2.90 -10.35 -7.15
N CYS A 155 2.06 -10.57 -6.15
CA CYS A 155 0.86 -11.40 -6.28
C CYS A 155 -0.22 -10.62 -7.04
N PRO A 156 -0.74 -11.13 -8.17
CA PRO A 156 -1.79 -10.45 -8.92
C PRO A 156 -3.07 -10.32 -8.08
N ALA A 157 -3.43 -11.34 -7.30
CA ALA A 157 -4.62 -11.30 -6.44
C ALA A 157 -4.51 -10.22 -5.35
N TYR A 158 -3.36 -10.12 -4.67
CA TYR A 158 -3.14 -9.06 -3.68
C TYR A 158 -3.05 -7.68 -4.33
N ARG A 159 -2.43 -7.57 -5.50
CA ARG A 159 -2.34 -6.32 -6.26
C ARG A 159 -3.75 -5.78 -6.58
N THR A 160 -4.70 -6.65 -6.93
CA THR A 160 -6.10 -6.28 -7.12
C THR A 160 -6.74 -5.78 -5.82
N TRP A 161 -6.40 -6.33 -4.67
CA TRP A 161 -6.89 -5.79 -3.38
C TRP A 161 -6.27 -4.44 -2.98
N VAL A 162 -5.02 -4.20 -3.37
CA VAL A 162 -4.30 -2.95 -3.05
C VAL A 162 -4.68 -1.80 -3.98
N TYR A 163 -4.75 -2.03 -5.29
CA TYR A 163 -5.02 -0.98 -6.28
C TYR A 163 -6.40 -1.09 -6.94
N GLY A 164 -7.09 -2.22 -6.76
CA GLY A 164 -8.48 -2.32 -7.16
C GLY A 164 -9.32 -1.53 -6.18
N ARG A 165 -10.24 -0.74 -6.72
CA ARG A 165 -11.28 -0.06 -5.95
C ARG A 165 -11.98 -1.13 -5.13
N GLY A 166 -11.78 -1.16 -3.82
CA GLY A 166 -12.47 -2.10 -2.95
C GLY A 166 -13.97 -1.98 -3.17
N GLY A 167 -14.57 -2.95 -3.87
CA GLY A 167 -16.01 -3.19 -3.98
C GLY A 167 -16.95 -2.14 -4.59
N GLU A 168 -16.70 -0.82 -4.49
CA GLU A 168 -17.84 0.14 -4.43
C GLU A 168 -17.67 1.46 -5.19
N ARG A 169 -17.00 1.50 -6.35
CA ARG A 169 -17.24 2.61 -7.30
C ARG A 169 -17.36 2.09 -8.71
N GLU A 170 -18.56 2.23 -9.27
CA GLU A 170 -18.84 1.97 -10.68
C GLU A 170 -17.82 2.71 -11.59
N PRO A 171 -17.55 2.16 -12.79
CA PRO A 171 -16.81 2.90 -13.79
C PRO A 171 -17.53 4.22 -14.07
N ILE A 172 -16.78 5.32 -14.02
CA ILE A 172 -17.23 6.60 -14.59
C ILE A 172 -17.48 6.28 -16.06
N LYS A 173 -18.76 6.29 -16.45
CA LYS A 173 -19.16 6.19 -17.85
C LYS A 173 -18.66 7.48 -18.52
N ASN A 174 -17.80 7.33 -19.52
CA ASN A 174 -17.50 8.40 -20.45
C ASN A 174 -18.77 8.76 -21.23
#